data_AF-A0A1Q8THQ2-F1
#
_entry.id   AF-A0A1Q8THQ2-F1
#
_cell.length_a   1.000
_cell.length_b   1.000
_cell.length_c   1.000
_cell.angle_alpha   90.00
_cell.angle_beta   90.00
_cell.angle_gamma   90.00
#
_symmetry.space_group_name_H-M   'P 1'
#
loop_
_entity.id
_entity.type
_entity.pdbx_description
1 polymer ?
#
loop_
_entity_poly.entity_id
_entity_poly.type
_entity_poly.pdbx_seq_one_letter_code
_entity_poly.pdbx_strand_id
1 'polypeptide(L)'
;MEIIIENAGMDTDDFHMIAGGETGDALRKTAKNYLGSQEVTEHQLEELRMAGGEEYEALRRDMTQHALSVVNVPKDTAISLDIAFQGGAKS
;
A
#
# COMPACT_ATOMS: atom_id res chain seq x y z
N MET A 1 -9.28 1.71 -8.23
CA MET A 1 -8.10 1.63 -7.34
C MET A 1 -8.11 0.40 -6.42
N GLU A 2 -6.99 -0.32 -6.33
CA GLU A 2 -6.73 -1.42 -5.39
C GLU A 2 -5.40 -1.19 -4.64
N ILE A 3 -5.27 -1.77 -3.43
CA ILE A 3 -4.01 -1.75 -2.68
C ILE A 3 -3.28 -3.07 -2.89
N ILE A 4 -2.03 -2.98 -3.31
CA ILE A 4 -1.12 -4.11 -3.47
C ILE A 4 -0.21 -4.18 -2.23
N ILE A 5 0.08 -5.40 -1.79
CA ILE A 5 1.12 -5.67 -0.79
C ILE A 5 2.32 -6.22 -1.56
N GLU A 6 3.46 -5.56 -1.44
CA GLU A 6 4.70 -5.93 -2.09
C GLU A 6 5.65 -6.58 -1.08
N ASN A 7 6.35 -7.62 -1.52
CA ASN A 7 7.42 -8.21 -0.73
C ASN A 7 8.66 -7.31 -0.81
N ALA A 8 9.13 -6.81 0.34
CA ALA A 8 10.29 -5.92 0.46
C ALA A 8 11.53 -6.61 1.05
N GLY A 9 11.61 -7.95 0.95
CA GLY A 9 12.75 -8.74 1.45
C GLY A 9 12.39 -9.80 2.49
N MET A 10 11.10 -10.14 2.62
CA MET A 10 10.58 -11.23 3.42
C MET A 10 10.74 -12.57 2.69
N ASP A 11 10.80 -13.66 3.46
CA ASP A 11 10.64 -15.01 2.90
C ASP A 11 9.29 -15.16 2.18
N THR A 12 9.26 -15.96 1.12
CA THR A 12 8.09 -16.12 0.25
C THR A 12 6.91 -16.74 0.99
N ASP A 13 7.14 -17.75 1.85
CA ASP A 13 6.06 -18.44 2.55
C ASP A 13 5.45 -17.53 3.62
N ASP A 14 6.29 -16.81 4.37
CA ASP A 14 5.88 -15.80 5.34
C ASP A 14 5.09 -14.67 4.66
N PHE A 15 5.56 -14.21 3.50
CA PHE A 15 4.88 -13.19 2.72
C PHE A 15 3.50 -13.64 2.28
N HIS A 16 3.36 -14.86 1.75
CA HIS A 16 2.07 -15.40 1.33
C HIS A 16 1.09 -15.55 2.49
N MET A 17 1.57 -15.96 3.68
CA MET A 17 0.73 -16.03 4.87
C MET A 17 0.18 -14.66 5.28
N ILE A 18 1.01 -13.62 5.24
CA ILE A 18 0.59 -12.26 5.60
C ILE A 18 -0.30 -11.67 4.49
N ALA A 19 0.12 -11.73 3.23
CA ALA A 19 -0.54 -11.05 2.13
C ALA A 19 -1.85 -11.73 1.68
N GLY A 20 -1.95 -13.04 1.82
CA GLY A 20 -3.10 -13.83 1.35
C GLY A 20 -4.19 -14.10 2.39
N GLY A 21 -3.93 -13.81 3.67
CA GLY A 21 -4.87 -14.05 4.77
C GLY A 21 -5.64 -12.81 5.24
N GLU A 22 -6.32 -12.95 6.38
CA GLU A 22 -7.08 -11.88 7.04
C GLU A 22 -6.22 -10.65 7.34
N THR A 23 -4.95 -10.87 7.70
CA THR A 23 -3.96 -9.79 7.91
C THR A 23 -3.80 -8.95 6.65
N GLY A 24 -3.66 -9.58 5.48
CA GLY A 24 -3.51 -8.92 4.19
C GLY A 24 -4.74 -8.08 3.85
N ASP A 25 -5.94 -8.63 4.08
CA ASP A 25 -7.19 -7.90 3.86
C ASP A 25 -7.34 -6.70 4.80
N ALA A 26 -6.94 -6.85 6.06
CA ALA A 26 -6.92 -5.77 7.04
C ALA A 26 -5.91 -4.66 6.64
N LEU A 27 -4.73 -5.03 6.15
CA LEU A 27 -3.72 -4.09 5.64
C LEU A 27 -4.25 -3.29 4.44
N ARG A 28 -4.81 -3.98 3.43
CA ARG A 28 -5.40 -3.33 2.24
C ARG A 28 -6.55 -2.39 2.61
N LYS A 29 -7.46 -2.83 3.48
CA LYS A 29 -8.59 -2.03 3.95
C LYS A 29 -8.12 -0.78 4.70
N THR A 30 -7.15 -0.93 5.59
CA THR A 30 -6.63 0.18 6.38
C THR A 30 -5.90 1.20 5.51
N ALA A 31 -5.07 0.75 4.58
CA ALA A 31 -4.42 1.63 3.61
C ALA A 31 -5.43 2.40 2.76
N LYS A 32 -6.48 1.73 2.28
CA LYS A 32 -7.57 2.39 1.54
C LYS A 32 -8.28 3.45 2.37
N ASN A 33 -8.53 3.18 3.65
CA ASN A 33 -9.13 4.15 4.57
C ASN A 33 -8.21 5.34 4.83
N TYR A 34 -6.90 5.10 4.96
CA TYR A 34 -5.90 6.14 5.10
C TYR A 34 -5.94 7.11 3.91
N LEU A 35 -5.91 6.58 2.69
CA LEU A 35 -6.04 7.40 1.48
C LEU A 35 -7.36 8.20 1.46
N GLY A 36 -8.47 7.57 1.82
CA GLY A 36 -9.76 8.26 1.92
C GLY A 36 -9.78 9.39 2.97
N SER A 37 -8.98 9.29 4.03
CA SER A 37 -8.87 10.33 5.07
C SER A 37 -8.02 11.52 4.67
N GLN A 38 -7.16 11.37 3.65
CA GLN A 38 -6.32 12.45 3.13
C GLN A 38 -7.08 13.36 2.15
N GLU A 39 -8.37 13.10 1.90
CA GLU A 39 -9.21 13.84 0.93
C GLU A 39 -8.62 13.88 -0.50
N VAL A 40 -7.71 12.96 -0.82
CA VAL A 40 -7.08 12.83 -2.13
C VAL A 40 -7.97 12.02 -3.07
N THR A 41 -8.12 12.50 -4.30
CA THR A 41 -8.86 11.80 -5.35
C THR A 41 -8.00 10.72 -6.01
N GLU A 42 -8.65 9.71 -6.61
CA GLU A 42 -7.95 8.67 -7.38
C GLU A 42 -7.08 9.27 -8.51
N HIS A 43 -7.56 10.34 -9.16
CA HIS A 43 -6.82 11.04 -10.21
C HIS A 43 -5.55 11.74 -9.68
N GLN A 44 -5.63 12.43 -8.55
CA GLN A 44 -4.47 13.07 -7.92
C GLN A 44 -3.42 12.04 -7.48
N LEU A 45 -3.87 10.89 -6.97
CA LEU A 45 -2.97 9.80 -6.61
C LEU A 45 -2.31 9.17 -7.84
N GLU A 46 -3.03 9.05 -8.96
CA GLU A 46 -2.49 8.57 -10.22
C GLU A 46 -1.46 9.55 -10.79
N GLU A 47 -1.75 10.86 -10.79
CA GLU A 47 -0.81 11.92 -11.17
C GLU A 47 0.44 11.91 -10.29
N LEU A 48 0.28 11.77 -8.98
CA LEU A 48 1.38 11.67 -8.03
C LEU A 48 2.26 10.45 -8.31
N ARG A 49 1.64 9.29 -8.59
CA ARG A 49 2.36 8.08 -9.01
C ARG A 49 3.10 8.27 -10.33
N MET A 50 2.47 8.91 -11.32
CA MET A 50 3.06 9.16 -12.64
C MET A 50 4.21 10.16 -12.58
N ALA A 51 4.09 11.20 -11.75
CA ALA A 51 5.18 12.13 -11.46
C ALA A 51 6.35 11.40 -10.79
N GLY A 52 6.03 10.39 -9.97
CA GLY A 52 6.99 9.62 -9.21
C GLY A 52 7.75 10.49 -8.21
N GLY A 53 8.83 9.93 -7.67
CA GLY A 53 9.73 10.66 -6.78
C GLY A 53 9.31 10.66 -5.31
N GLU A 54 9.90 11.57 -4.55
CA GLU A 54 9.91 11.52 -3.08
C GLU A 54 8.52 11.65 -2.46
N GLU A 55 7.61 12.41 -3.07
CA GLU A 55 6.26 12.62 -2.54
C GLU A 55 5.41 11.35 -2.62
N TYR A 56 5.48 10.61 -3.73
CA TYR A 56 4.80 9.32 -3.86
C TYR A 56 5.40 8.25 -2.94
N GLU A 57 6.73 8.22 -2.82
CA GLU A 57 7.43 7.31 -1.92
C GLU A 57 7.13 7.62 -0.44
N ALA A 58 7.03 8.90 -0.07
CA ALA A 58 6.60 9.32 1.25
C ALA A 58 5.16 8.87 1.54
N LEU A 59 4.24 9.05 0.59
CA LEU A 59 2.87 8.58 0.72
C LEU A 59 2.82 7.05 0.94
N ARG A 60 3.54 6.27 0.13
CA ARG A 60 3.61 4.81 0.27
C ARG A 60 4.16 4.40 1.63
N ARG A 61 5.22 5.06 2.09
CA ARG A 61 5.83 4.81 3.40
C ARG A 61 4.83 5.11 4.52
N ASP A 62 4.18 6.26 4.49
CA ASP A 62 3.26 6.68 5.55
C ASP A 62 2.02 5.80 5.59
N MET A 63 1.47 5.45 4.42
CA MET A 63 0.38 4.50 4.26
C MET A 63 0.75 3.11 4.80
N THR A 64 1.94 2.60 4.47
CA THR A 64 2.45 1.31 4.95
C THR A 64 2.60 1.32 6.47
N GLN A 65 3.26 2.34 7.03
CA GLN A 65 3.47 2.49 8.46
C GLN A 65 2.15 2.62 9.24
N HIS A 66 1.19 3.35 8.69
CA HIS A 66 -0.14 3.49 9.27
C HIS A 66 -0.86 2.14 9.30
N ALA A 67 -0.89 1.43 8.18
CA ALA A 67 -1.55 0.13 8.08
C ALA A 67 -0.93 -0.91 9.02
N LEU A 68 0.41 -1.02 9.05
CA LEU A 68 1.12 -1.89 9.99
C LEU A 68 0.75 -1.57 11.44
N SER A 69 0.74 -0.27 11.80
CA SER A 69 0.42 0.18 13.15
C SER A 69 -1.01 -0.15 13.58
N VAL A 70 -1.99 0.01 12.69
CA VAL A 70 -3.42 -0.21 13.01
C VAL A 70 -3.73 -1.70 13.07
N VAL A 71 -3.13 -2.52 12.20
CA VAL A 71 -3.33 -3.97 12.16
C VAL A 71 -2.47 -4.69 13.22
N ASN A 72 -1.64 -3.96 13.97
CA ASN A 72 -0.71 -4.48 14.97
C ASN A 72 0.34 -5.45 14.38
N VAL A 73 0.77 -5.18 13.15
CA VAL A 73 1.89 -5.88 12.50
C VAL A 73 3.19 -5.10 12.82
N PRO A 74 4.32 -5.78 13.09
CA PRO A 74 5.59 -5.09 13.34
C PRO A 74 5.97 -4.11 12.22
N LYS A 75 6.42 -2.90 12.58
CA LYS A 75 6.71 -1.81 11.62
C LYS A 75 7.94 -2.07 10.74
N ASP A 76 8.79 -3.00 11.15
CA ASP A 76 9.97 -3.53 10.47
C ASP A 76 9.66 -4.77 9.61
N THR A 77 8.39 -5.18 9.55
CA THR A 77 7.93 -6.23 8.64
C THR A 77 8.31 -5.83 7.21
N ALA A 78 9.04 -6.71 6.52
CA ALA A 78 9.58 -6.47 5.18
C ALA A 78 8.50 -6.53 4.08
N ILE A 79 7.48 -5.68 4.20
CA ILE A 79 6.43 -5.45 3.21
C ILE A 79 6.28 -3.96 2.93
N SER A 80 5.79 -3.64 1.73
CA SER A 80 5.38 -2.29 1.33
C SER A 80 3.96 -2.33 0.78
N LEU A 81 3.22 -1.24 0.92
CA LEU A 81 1.91 -1.06 0.30
C LEU A 81 2.05 -0.13 -0.90
N ASP A 82 1.45 -0.52 -2.03
CA ASP A 82 1.38 0.28 -3.25
C ASP A 82 -0.06 0.40 -3.77
N ILE A 83 -0.28 1.37 -4.66
CA ILE A 83 -1.60 1.71 -5.20
C ILE A 83 -1.67 1.28 -6.67
N ALA A 84 -2.54 0.31 -6.95
CA ALA A 84 -2.89 -0.09 -8.31
C ALA A 84 -4.09 0.70 -8.83
N PHE A 85 -3.88 1.45 -9.91
CA PHE A 85 -4.94 2.13 -10.65
C PHE A 85 -5.44 1.21 -11.76
N GLN A 86 -6.71 0.83 -11.73
CA GLN A 86 -7.35 0.09 -12.81
C GLN A 86 -7.66 1.10 -13.93
N GLY A 87 -6.66 1.42 -14.74
CA GLY A 87 -6.76 2.48 -15.74
C GLY A 87 -5.43 2.89 -16.39
N GLY A 88 -4.29 2.61 -15.75
CA GLY A 88 -2.97 2.84 -16.34
C GLY A 88 -2.80 2.02 -17.60
N ALA A 89 -2.82 2.70 -18.75
CA ALA A 89 -3.11 2.16 -20.06
C ALA A 89 -2.22 1.00 -20.52
N LYS A 90 -2.80 0.17 -21.41
CA LYS A 90 -2.05 -0.50 -22.48
C LYS A 90 -1.06 0.50 -23.08
N SER A 91 0.23 0.19 -23.02
CA SER A 91 1.25 0.67 -23.95
C SER A 91 2.18 -0.49 -24.25
#